data_AF-A0A0K8WHY0-F1
#
_entry.id   AF-A0A0K8WHY0-F1
#
_cell.length_a   1.000
_cell.length_b   1.000
_cell.length_c   1.000
_cell.angle_alpha   90.00
_cell.angle_beta   90.00
_cell.angle_gamma   90.00
#
_symmetry.space_group_name_H-M   'P 1'
#
loop_
_entity.id
_entity.type
_entity.pdbx_description
1 polymer ?
#
loop_
_entity_poly.entity_id
_entity_poly.type
_entity_poly.pdbx_seq_one_letter_code
_entity_poly.pdbx_strand_id
1 'polypeptide(L)'
;MDKTESPGVAEGVDALTLNNASNEKLDKVPNGVEATENEGDVVDPWNVVSTNDEGIDYDKLIKRFGSSKIDEELIARFEKITGKQVHHFIRRGIFFSHRDFHSILTLKEQSKPFYLYTGRGPSSGSLHIGHLIPFYMAK
;
A
#
# COMPACT_ATOMS: atom_id res chain seq x y z
N MET A 1 64.66 -30.30 -0.48
CA MET A 1 64.10 -30.87 -1.73
C MET A 1 62.89 -31.68 -1.31
N ASP A 2 61.65 -31.43 -1.71
CA ASP A 2 61.11 -30.80 -2.91
C ASP A 2 59.68 -30.28 -2.61
N LYS A 3 59.27 -29.21 -3.31
CA LYS A 3 57.98 -28.52 -3.18
C LYS A 3 57.01 -29.08 -4.22
N THR A 4 55.75 -29.31 -3.86
CA THR A 4 54.62 -29.42 -4.81
C THR A 4 53.36 -28.80 -4.21
N GLU A 5 52.47 -28.32 -5.09
CA GLU A 5 51.71 -27.07 -5.00
C GLU A 5 50.29 -27.17 -4.42
N SER A 6 49.77 -26.01 -4.02
CA SER A 6 48.38 -25.73 -3.60
C SER A 6 47.46 -25.42 -4.79
N PRO A 7 46.13 -25.58 -4.63
CA PRO A 7 45.17 -24.60 -5.14
C PRO A 7 44.11 -24.29 -4.07
N GLY A 8 43.48 -23.13 -3.94
CA GLY A 8 43.46 -21.85 -4.64
C GLY A 8 42.37 -21.05 -3.91
N VAL A 9 42.73 -19.93 -3.29
CA VAL A 9 41.80 -19.02 -2.60
C VAL A 9 41.40 -17.96 -3.62
N ALA A 10 40.10 -17.81 -3.88
CA ALA A 10 39.60 -16.77 -4.77
C ALA A 10 39.67 -15.40 -4.06
N GLU A 11 40.48 -14.51 -4.62
CA GLU A 11 40.67 -13.12 -4.20
C GLU A 11 39.44 -12.26 -4.49
N GLY A 12 39.10 -11.40 -3.53
CA GLY A 12 38.17 -10.30 -3.71
C GLY A 12 38.81 -9.20 -4.57
N VAL A 13 38.03 -8.64 -5.48
CA VAL A 13 38.46 -7.52 -6.33
C VAL A 13 38.19 -6.18 -5.64
N ASP A 14 39.25 -5.36 -5.66
CA ASP A 14 39.41 -4.08 -4.99
C ASP A 14 38.46 -2.97 -5.45
N ALA A 15 38.13 -2.11 -4.49
CA ALA A 15 37.45 -0.84 -4.67
C ALA A 15 38.37 0.18 -5.36
N LEU A 16 37.97 0.65 -6.55
CA LEU A 16 38.56 1.82 -7.19
C LEU A 16 37.74 3.07 -6.88
N THR A 17 38.28 3.87 -5.96
CA THR A 17 37.99 5.29 -5.76
C THR A 17 38.30 6.11 -7.02
N LEU A 18 37.35 6.96 -7.44
CA LEU A 18 37.63 8.14 -8.27
C LEU A 18 36.79 9.32 -7.75
N ASN A 19 37.46 10.33 -7.20
CA ASN A 19 36.88 11.64 -6.93
C ASN A 19 37.70 12.73 -7.64
N ASN A 20 36.96 13.73 -8.10
CA ASN A 20 37.33 15.08 -8.56
C ASN A 20 37.59 15.28 -10.07
N ALA A 21 36.59 15.84 -10.76
CA ALA A 21 36.63 17.24 -11.22
C ALA A 21 35.27 17.73 -11.80
N SER A 22 34.81 18.88 -11.27
CA SER A 22 34.02 19.96 -11.91
C SER A 22 32.69 19.68 -12.65
N ASN A 23 31.60 19.91 -11.91
CA ASN A 23 30.42 20.75 -12.22
C ASN A 23 30.15 21.15 -13.69
N GLU A 24 29.15 20.52 -14.33
CA GLU A 24 28.14 21.20 -15.17
C GLU A 24 26.78 20.50 -15.02
N LYS A 25 25.72 21.30 -14.87
CA LYS A 25 24.31 20.88 -14.81
C LYS A 25 23.91 20.12 -16.07
N LEU A 26 23.21 18.98 -15.89
CA LEU A 26 22.23 18.29 -16.74
C LEU A 26 22.08 16.90 -16.04
N ASP A 27 20.91 16.34 -15.74
CA ASP A 27 19.82 16.07 -16.65
C ASP A 27 18.62 15.47 -15.88
N LYS A 28 17.44 15.81 -16.39
CA LYS A 28 16.26 14.95 -16.61
C LYS A 28 15.77 14.05 -15.47
N VAL A 29 14.54 14.37 -15.06
CA VAL A 29 13.55 13.40 -14.59
C VAL A 29 13.34 12.34 -15.68
N PRO A 30 13.47 11.03 -15.39
CA PRO A 30 12.88 10.01 -16.21
C PRO A 30 11.93 9.19 -15.32
N ASN A 31 10.63 9.41 -15.45
CA ASN A 31 9.81 8.26 -15.73
C ASN A 31 8.49 8.66 -16.33
N GLY A 32 8.23 8.05 -17.49
CA GLY A 32 7.00 8.19 -18.24
C GLY A 32 5.81 7.79 -17.39
N VAL A 33 5.01 8.79 -17.07
CA VAL A 33 3.57 8.69 -17.22
C VAL A 33 3.26 9.81 -18.19
N GLU A 34 2.97 9.48 -19.45
CA GLU A 34 2.30 10.44 -20.32
C GLU A 34 1.08 10.90 -19.53
N ALA A 35 1.04 12.19 -19.21
CA ALA A 35 -0.14 12.82 -18.66
C ALA A 35 -1.22 12.70 -19.75
N THR A 36 -1.97 11.61 -19.72
CA THR A 36 -3.28 11.62 -20.36
C THR A 36 -4.04 12.72 -19.63
N GLU A 37 -4.38 13.77 -20.36
CA GLU A 37 -5.34 14.80 -19.93
C GLU A 37 -6.62 14.09 -19.47
N ASN A 38 -6.66 13.77 -18.19
CA ASN A 38 -7.84 13.34 -17.47
C ASN A 38 -7.86 14.21 -16.23
N GLU A 39 -8.57 15.32 -16.32
CA GLU A 39 -8.95 16.19 -15.20
C GLU A 39 -9.70 15.36 -14.14
N GLY A 40 -8.98 14.69 -13.26
CA GLY A 40 -9.56 13.77 -12.29
C GLY A 40 -8.77 13.70 -11.01
N ASP A 41 -9.35 13.03 -10.01
CA ASP A 41 -8.76 12.91 -8.69
C ASP A 41 -7.39 12.20 -8.73
N VAL A 42 -6.43 12.73 -7.97
CA VAL A 42 -5.10 12.15 -7.77
C VAL A 42 -5.08 11.48 -6.41
N VAL A 43 -4.83 10.17 -6.40
CA VAL A 43 -4.69 9.39 -5.17
C VAL A 43 -3.50 8.45 -5.33
N ASP A 44 -2.46 8.68 -4.54
CA ASP A 44 -1.26 7.86 -4.46
C ASP A 44 -0.76 7.83 -2.99
N PRO A 45 0.30 7.07 -2.64
CA PRO A 45 0.78 6.97 -1.26
C PRO A 45 1.29 8.29 -0.63
N TRP A 46 1.51 9.34 -1.42
CA TRP A 46 2.03 10.63 -0.99
C TRP A 46 1.05 11.78 -1.20
N ASN A 47 0.16 11.69 -2.20
CA ASN A 47 -0.76 12.76 -2.60
C ASN A 47 -2.20 12.29 -2.66
N VAL A 48 -3.09 13.13 -2.13
CA VAL A 48 -4.55 13.02 -2.30
C VAL A 48 -5.08 14.40 -2.68
N VAL A 49 -5.55 14.54 -3.91
CA VAL A 49 -6.06 15.81 -4.46
C VAL A 49 -7.35 15.52 -5.23
N SER A 50 -8.40 16.27 -4.93
CA SER A 50 -9.64 16.23 -5.72
C SER A 50 -9.75 17.45 -6.64
N THR A 51 -10.43 17.29 -7.76
CA THR A 51 -10.77 18.40 -8.67
C THR A 51 -12.08 19.11 -8.31
N ASN A 52 -12.80 18.62 -7.29
CA ASN A 52 -14.08 19.16 -6.85
C ASN A 52 -14.07 19.43 -5.32
N ASP A 53 -15.00 20.28 -4.86
CA ASP A 53 -15.14 20.64 -3.44
C ASP A 53 -15.85 19.56 -2.59
N GLU A 54 -16.50 18.58 -3.23
CA GLU A 54 -17.18 17.45 -2.58
C GLU A 54 -16.19 16.35 -2.14
N GLY A 55 -14.96 16.38 -2.66
CA GLY A 55 -13.90 15.42 -2.41
C GLY A 55 -13.81 14.31 -3.46
N ILE A 56 -13.08 13.25 -3.10
CA ILE A 56 -12.73 12.16 -4.02
C ILE A 56 -13.97 11.37 -4.44
N ASP A 57 -14.11 11.11 -5.75
CA ASP A 57 -15.09 10.19 -6.30
C ASP A 57 -14.64 8.73 -6.05
N TYR A 58 -15.07 8.19 -4.92
CA TYR A 58 -14.68 6.84 -4.47
C TYR A 58 -15.19 5.73 -5.40
N ASP A 59 -16.31 5.91 -6.11
CA ASP A 59 -16.82 4.92 -7.05
C ASP A 59 -15.96 4.86 -8.33
N LYS A 60 -15.46 6.02 -8.81
CA LYS A 60 -14.41 6.04 -9.85
C LYS A 60 -13.11 5.43 -9.34
N LEU A 61 -12.75 5.69 -8.08
CA LEU A 61 -11.51 5.16 -7.49
C LEU A 61 -11.52 3.64 -7.40
N ILE A 62 -12.65 3.03 -7.02
CA ILE A 62 -12.85 1.58 -7.04
C ILE A 62 -12.55 1.01 -8.43
N LYS A 63 -13.13 1.61 -9.48
CA LYS A 63 -12.93 1.17 -10.87
C LYS A 63 -11.49 1.33 -11.32
N ARG A 64 -10.87 2.49 -11.03
CA ARG A 64 -9.48 2.81 -11.40
C ARG A 64 -8.49 1.82 -10.78
N PHE A 65 -8.66 1.49 -9.50
CA PHE A 65 -7.76 0.54 -8.85
C PHE A 65 -8.19 -0.92 -9.10
N GLY A 66 -9.40 -1.19 -9.56
CA GLY A 66 -9.91 -2.55 -9.76
C GLY A 66 -10.14 -3.27 -8.43
N SER A 67 -10.63 -2.56 -7.41
CA SER A 67 -11.12 -3.17 -6.17
C SER A 67 -12.63 -3.45 -6.27
N SER A 68 -13.19 -4.06 -5.23
CA SER A 68 -14.63 -4.31 -5.12
C SER A 68 -15.24 -3.39 -4.07
N LYS A 69 -16.47 -2.92 -4.31
CA LYS A 69 -17.23 -2.15 -3.32
C LYS A 69 -17.65 -3.08 -2.18
N ILE A 70 -17.65 -2.59 -0.95
CA ILE A 70 -18.30 -3.28 0.16
C ILE A 70 -19.80 -2.99 0.04
N ASP A 71 -20.56 -4.00 -0.36
CA ASP A 71 -22.00 -3.91 -0.56
C ASP A 71 -22.80 -4.44 0.65
N GLU A 72 -24.12 -4.30 0.58
CA GLU A 72 -25.04 -4.72 1.65
C GLU A 72 -25.03 -6.25 1.85
N GLU A 73 -24.82 -7.03 0.78
CA GLU A 73 -24.72 -8.49 0.86
C GLU A 73 -23.49 -8.92 1.67
N LEU A 74 -22.34 -8.30 1.39
CA LEU A 74 -21.10 -8.55 2.11
C LEU A 74 -21.20 -8.13 3.58
N ILE A 75 -21.85 -7.00 3.87
CA ILE A 75 -22.13 -6.56 5.24
C ILE A 75 -23.00 -7.58 5.97
N ALA A 76 -24.11 -8.03 5.37
CA ALA A 76 -25.01 -9.01 5.96
C ALA A 76 -24.31 -10.36 6.22
N ARG A 77 -23.47 -10.81 5.27
CA ARG A 77 -22.65 -12.02 5.46
C ARG A 77 -21.65 -11.84 6.61
N PHE A 78 -21.00 -10.70 6.71
CA PHE A 78 -20.03 -10.43 7.77
C PHE A 78 -20.70 -10.42 9.16
N GLU A 79 -21.88 -9.82 9.31
CA GLU A 79 -22.66 -9.86 10.56
C GLU A 79 -23.06 -11.30 10.92
N LYS A 80 -23.54 -12.07 9.94
CA LYS A 80 -23.93 -13.49 10.13
C LYS A 80 -22.77 -14.34 10.64
N ILE A 81 -21.58 -14.19 10.05
CA ILE A 81 -20.40 -15.01 10.39
C ILE A 81 -19.84 -14.64 11.77
N THR A 82 -19.87 -13.35 12.13
CA THR A 82 -19.30 -12.88 13.39
C THR A 82 -20.29 -12.89 14.56
N GLY A 83 -21.59 -12.93 14.28
CA GLY A 83 -22.65 -12.77 15.27
C GLY A 83 -22.65 -11.38 15.93
N LYS A 84 -21.99 -10.40 15.32
CA LYS A 84 -21.84 -9.03 15.84
C LYS A 84 -22.24 -8.04 14.77
N GLN A 85 -22.76 -6.90 15.22
CA GLN A 85 -23.04 -5.78 14.33
C GLN A 85 -21.73 -5.27 13.70
N VAL A 86 -21.75 -5.03 12.39
CA VAL A 86 -20.55 -4.57 11.64
C VAL A 86 -20.11 -3.19 12.10
N HIS A 87 -18.81 -2.94 12.19
CA HIS A 87 -18.28 -1.65 12.66
C HIS A 87 -18.86 -0.46 11.88
N HIS A 88 -19.12 0.66 12.56
CA HIS A 88 -19.78 1.82 11.95
C HIS A 88 -18.97 2.46 10.81
N PHE A 89 -17.65 2.25 10.75
CA PHE A 89 -16.84 2.69 9.61
C PHE A 89 -17.19 1.97 8.31
N ILE A 90 -17.61 0.70 8.36
CA ILE A 90 -18.08 -0.01 7.17
C ILE A 90 -19.52 0.43 6.87
N ARG A 91 -20.40 0.45 7.88
CA ARG A 91 -21.82 0.82 7.69
C ARG A 91 -22.03 2.25 7.17
N ARG A 92 -21.07 3.16 7.41
CA ARG A 92 -21.10 4.56 6.94
C ARG A 92 -20.26 4.78 5.68
N GLY A 93 -19.68 3.74 5.08
CA GLY A 93 -18.87 3.86 3.86
C GLY A 93 -17.52 4.55 4.05
N ILE A 94 -16.95 4.58 5.26
CA ILE A 94 -15.57 5.05 5.50
C ILE A 94 -14.56 4.00 5.02
N PHE A 95 -14.82 2.73 5.35
CA PHE A 95 -14.22 1.59 4.67
C PHE A 95 -15.24 1.13 3.62
N PHE A 96 -14.98 1.47 2.35
CA PHE A 96 -15.95 1.34 1.25
C PHE A 96 -15.54 0.31 0.19
N SER A 97 -14.28 -0.13 0.19
CA SER A 97 -13.78 -1.08 -0.81
C SER A 97 -12.91 -2.16 -0.20
N HIS A 98 -12.75 -3.27 -0.91
CA HIS A 98 -11.97 -4.41 -0.50
C HIS A 98 -11.33 -5.15 -1.68
N ARG A 99 -10.43 -6.09 -1.36
CA ARG A 99 -9.96 -7.18 -2.23
C ARG A 99 -10.04 -8.47 -1.42
N ASP A 100 -10.62 -9.51 -2.00
CA ASP A 100 -10.70 -10.87 -1.42
C ASP A 100 -11.32 -10.98 -0.01
N PHE A 101 -12.16 -10.03 0.40
CA PHE A 101 -12.79 -10.08 1.73
C PHE A 101 -13.73 -11.28 1.88
N HIS A 102 -14.41 -11.68 0.80
CA HIS A 102 -15.16 -12.94 0.77
C HIS A 102 -14.30 -14.17 1.11
N SER A 103 -13.03 -14.20 0.66
CA SER A 103 -12.11 -15.28 0.95
C SER A 103 -11.75 -15.33 2.44
N ILE A 104 -11.52 -14.18 3.07
CA ILE A 104 -11.29 -14.08 4.51
C ILE A 104 -12.52 -14.55 5.31
N LEU A 105 -13.72 -14.16 4.90
CA LEU A 105 -14.96 -14.63 5.51
C LEU A 105 -15.12 -16.15 5.39
N THR A 106 -14.78 -16.73 4.24
CA THR A 106 -14.76 -18.19 4.04
C THR A 106 -13.74 -18.88 4.96
N LEU A 107 -12.53 -18.32 5.14
CA LEU A 107 -11.56 -18.86 6.10
C LEU A 107 -12.12 -18.83 7.53
N LYS A 108 -12.82 -17.75 7.89
CA LYS A 108 -13.44 -17.62 9.21
C LYS A 108 -14.54 -18.66 9.43
N GLU A 109 -15.41 -18.90 8.44
CA GLU A 109 -16.44 -19.95 8.48
C GLU A 109 -15.82 -21.34 8.64
N GLN A 110 -14.68 -21.59 7.98
CA GLN A 110 -13.94 -22.85 8.06
C GLN A 110 -13.09 -22.99 9.33
N SER A 111 -13.12 -22.01 10.24
CA SER A 111 -12.24 -21.97 11.43
C SER A 111 -10.75 -22.06 11.10
N LYS A 112 -10.35 -21.56 9.92
CA LYS A 112 -8.95 -21.46 9.51
C LYS A 112 -8.33 -20.17 10.01
N PRO A 113 -7.06 -20.19 10.43
CA PRO A 113 -6.38 -19.01 10.94
C PRO A 113 -6.05 -18.03 9.80
N PHE A 114 -6.09 -16.74 10.13
CA PHE A 114 -5.53 -15.63 9.35
C PHE A 114 -5.07 -14.55 10.32
N TYR A 115 -4.30 -13.57 9.85
CA TYR A 115 -3.79 -12.48 10.66
C TYR A 115 -4.18 -11.12 10.07
N LEU A 116 -4.21 -10.09 10.92
CA LEU A 116 -4.36 -8.70 10.50
C LEU A 116 -2.97 -8.07 10.39
N TYR A 117 -2.77 -7.28 9.34
CA TYR A 117 -1.53 -6.53 9.11
C TYR A 117 -1.87 -5.12 8.67
N THR A 118 -1.33 -4.15 9.40
CA THR A 118 -1.39 -2.72 9.08
C THR A 118 -0.08 -2.06 9.55
N GLY A 119 0.25 -0.89 9.03
CA GLY A 119 1.52 -0.23 9.29
C GLY A 119 1.44 1.28 9.22
N ARG A 120 2.53 1.93 9.62
CA ARG A 120 2.71 3.38 9.56
C ARG A 120 4.16 3.70 9.26
N GLY A 121 4.39 4.53 8.25
CA GLY A 121 5.70 5.16 8.03
C GLY A 121 5.99 6.14 9.16
N PRO A 122 7.11 6.01 9.89
CA PRO A 122 7.47 6.94 10.96
C PRO A 122 7.70 8.34 10.39
N SER A 123 6.84 9.28 10.76
CA SER A 123 7.00 10.72 10.50
C SER A 123 7.56 11.42 11.74
N SER A 124 8.34 12.48 11.52
CA SER A 124 9.02 13.27 12.56
C SER A 124 8.08 14.08 13.46
N GLY A 125 6.82 14.26 13.05
CA GLY A 125 5.79 15.00 13.79
C GLY A 125 4.81 14.12 14.57
N SER A 126 3.88 14.78 15.27
CA SER A 126 2.80 14.14 16.02
C SER A 126 1.76 13.47 15.10
N LEU A 127 1.08 12.45 15.62
CA LEU A 127 -0.06 11.83 14.96
C LEU A 127 -1.27 12.78 15.01
N HIS A 128 -1.89 13.05 13.86
CA HIS A 128 -3.22 13.67 13.79
C HIS A 128 -4.35 12.62 13.80
N ILE A 129 -5.59 13.08 14.02
CA ILE A 129 -6.80 12.24 14.14
C ILE A 129 -7.02 11.28 12.96
N GLY A 130 -6.66 11.70 11.74
CA GLY A 130 -6.75 10.84 10.55
C GLY A 130 -5.99 9.52 10.67
N HIS A 131 -4.88 9.49 11.42
CA HIS A 131 -4.14 8.24 11.64
C HIS A 131 -4.92 7.22 12.48
N LEU A 132 -5.92 7.64 13.27
CA LEU A 132 -6.68 6.72 14.12
C LEU A 132 -7.62 5.83 13.32
N ILE A 133 -8.09 6.25 12.15
CA ILE A 133 -9.08 5.50 11.36
C ILE A 133 -8.61 4.07 11.04
N PRO A 134 -7.42 3.84 10.44
CA PRO A 134 -6.93 2.49 10.17
C PRO A 134 -6.61 1.69 11.45
N PHE A 135 -6.04 2.33 12.48
CA PHE A 135 -5.68 1.64 13.72
C PHE A 135 -6.89 1.24 14.57
N TYR A 136 -7.93 2.07 14.58
CA TYR A 136 -9.15 1.79 15.32
C TYR A 136 -9.96 0.67 14.66
N MET A 137 -9.96 0.59 13.32
CA MET A 137 -10.60 -0.51 12.60
C MET A 137 -9.89 -1.86 12.82
N ALA A 138 -8.56 -1.85 12.96
CA ALA A 138 -7.76 -3.06 13.11
C ALA A 138 -7.72 -3.63 14.56
N LYS A 139 -8.30 -2.93 15.52
CA LYS A 139 -8.31 -3.28 16.96
C LYS A 139 -9.48 -4.17 17.33
#